data_AF-A0A1U7NP32-F1
#
_entry.id   AF-A0A1U7NP32-F1
#
_cell.length_a   1.000
_cell.length_b   1.000
_cell.length_c   1.000
_cell.angle_alpha   90.00
_cell.angle_beta   90.00
_cell.angle_gamma   90.00
#
_symmetry.space_group_name_H-M   'P 1'
#
loop_
_entity.id
_entity.type
_entity.pdbx_description
1 polymer ?
#
loop_
_entity_poly.entity_id
_entity_poly.type
_entity_poly.pdbx_seq_one_letter_code
_entity_poly.pdbx_strand_id
1 'polypeptide(L)'
;MTKEETIAKLRAAAGDSNYGKAVVDEFEAHFDDDAKKYGQTLADRIDDRIGVIKGWAEKDEKEGKTLDAAVEQDKIAVLEAMKKAL
;
A
#
# COMPACT_ATOMS: atom_id res chain seq x y z
N MET A 1 8.28 15.06 -8.67
CA MET A 1 9.21 14.37 -7.77
C MET A 1 10.00 13.38 -8.58
N THR A 2 11.27 13.17 -8.24
CA THR A 2 12.06 12.08 -8.81
C THR A 2 11.62 10.74 -8.23
N LYS A 3 12.08 9.66 -8.84
CA LYS A 3 11.92 8.30 -8.30
C LYS A 3 12.45 8.21 -6.88
N GLU A 4 13.67 8.70 -6.66
CA GLU A 4 14.36 8.65 -5.38
C GLU A 4 13.61 9.44 -4.30
N GLU A 5 13.13 10.65 -4.63
CA GLU A 5 12.33 11.46 -3.70
C GLU A 5 11.02 10.76 -3.32
N THR A 6 10.34 10.16 -4.29
CA THR A 6 9.07 9.47 -4.07
C THR A 6 9.27 8.23 -3.19
N ILE A 7 10.25 7.39 -3.52
CA ILE A 7 10.57 6.19 -2.75
C ILE A 7 11.03 6.56 -1.33
N ALA A 8 11.82 7.62 -1.14
CA ALA A 8 12.23 8.06 0.19
C ALA A 8 11.04 8.47 1.07
N LYS A 9 10.07 9.21 0.52
CA LYS A 9 8.84 9.57 1.23
C LYS A 9 8.00 8.35 1.61
N LEU A 10 7.86 7.40 0.68
CA LEU A 10 7.12 6.17 0.92
C LEU A 10 7.80 5.29 1.98
N ARG A 11 9.13 5.17 1.98
CA ARG A 11 9.89 4.47 3.04
C ARG A 11 9.67 5.12 4.41
N ALA A 12 9.72 6.46 4.47
CA ALA A 12 9.47 7.19 5.72
C ALA A 12 8.05 6.97 6.24
N ALA A 13 7.05 6.97 5.35
CA ALA A 13 5.65 6.75 5.70
C ALA A 13 5.36 5.29 6.11
N ALA A 14 6.03 4.32 5.50
CA ALA A 14 5.93 2.91 5.88
C ALA A 14 6.47 2.62 7.29
N GLY A 15 7.42 3.44 7.77
CA GLY A 15 8.06 3.27 9.08
C GLY A 15 8.72 1.89 9.21
N ASP A 16 8.49 1.23 10.34
CA ASP A 16 9.05 -0.09 10.62
C ASP A 16 8.26 -1.27 10.05
N SER A 17 7.11 -1.01 9.41
CA SER A 17 6.23 -2.05 8.87
C SER A 17 6.94 -2.92 7.82
N ASN A 18 7.05 -4.22 8.08
CA ASN A 18 7.57 -5.18 7.10
C ASN A 18 6.71 -5.21 5.83
N TYR A 19 5.39 -5.08 5.99
CA TYR A 19 4.46 -4.99 4.86
C TYR A 19 4.69 -3.72 4.06
N GLY A 20 4.79 -2.56 4.74
CA GLY A 20 5.08 -1.29 4.08
C GLY A 20 6.39 -1.31 3.31
N LYS A 21 7.47 -1.85 3.91
CA LYS A 21 8.77 -2.03 3.25
C LYS A 21 8.66 -2.87 1.97
N ALA A 22 7.96 -4.00 2.04
CA ALA A 22 7.74 -4.86 0.86
C ALA A 22 6.95 -4.14 -0.25
N VAL A 23 5.94 -3.33 0.10
CA VAL A 23 5.18 -2.53 -0.88
C VAL A 23 6.08 -1.47 -1.52
N VAL A 24 6.96 -0.82 -0.75
CA VAL A 24 7.88 0.17 -1.30
C VAL A 24 8.89 -0.46 -2.25
N ASP A 25 9.43 -1.63 -1.91
CA ASP A 25 10.37 -2.35 -2.78
C ASP A 25 9.69 -2.77 -4.11
N GLU A 26 8.42 -3.18 -4.07
CA GLU A 26 7.61 -3.44 -5.28
C GLU A 26 7.44 -2.17 -6.11
N PHE A 27 7.10 -1.05 -5.49
CA PHE A 27 6.93 0.23 -6.18
C PHE A 27 8.23 0.78 -6.74
N GLU A 28 9.37 0.57 -6.07
CA GLU A 28 10.68 0.96 -6.58
C GLU A 28 11.07 0.14 -7.82
N ALA A 29 10.79 -1.17 -7.80
CA ALA A 29 11.05 -2.07 -8.92
C ALA A 29 10.19 -1.72 -10.15
N HIS A 30 8.95 -1.26 -9.92
CA HIS A 30 7.95 -0.97 -10.96
C HIS A 30 7.63 0.52 -11.11
N PHE A 31 8.51 1.41 -10.66
CA PHE A 31 8.27 2.86 -10.64
C PHE A 31 8.01 3.40 -12.06
N ASP A 32 8.81 2.96 -13.03
CA ASP A 32 8.70 3.41 -14.42
C ASP A 32 7.64 2.64 -15.22
N ASP A 33 6.93 1.68 -14.59
CA ASP A 33 5.82 0.95 -15.21
C ASP A 33 4.51 1.76 -15.19
N ASP A 34 4.48 2.93 -14.54
CA ASP A 34 3.34 3.88 -14.52
C ASP A 34 2.86 4.23 -15.94
N ALA A 35 3.76 4.14 -16.94
CA ALA A 35 3.45 4.35 -18.36
C ALA A 35 3.01 3.08 -19.12
N LYS A 36 3.10 1.86 -18.55
CA LYS A 36 3.06 0.59 -19.31
C LYS A 36 1.93 -0.37 -18.94
N LYS A 37 1.45 -0.37 -17.70
CA LYS A 37 0.30 -1.20 -17.27
C LYS A 37 -0.84 -0.30 -16.84
N TYR A 38 -1.77 -0.07 -17.75
CA TYR A 38 -3.08 0.57 -17.50
C TYR A 38 -3.09 2.08 -17.16
N GLY A 39 -1.97 2.78 -17.26
CA GLY A 39 -1.92 4.25 -17.04
C GLY A 39 -2.19 4.67 -15.60
N GLN A 40 -1.96 3.77 -14.63
CA GLN A 40 -2.15 4.03 -13.21
C GLN A 40 -0.94 4.74 -12.62
N THR A 41 -1.19 5.77 -11.83
CA THR A 41 -0.19 6.39 -10.96
C THR A 41 0.10 5.51 -9.74
N LEU A 42 1.21 5.75 -9.05
CA LEU A 42 1.47 5.14 -7.74
C LEU A 42 0.33 5.33 -6.73
N ALA A 43 -0.32 6.49 -6.73
CA ALA A 43 -1.47 6.75 -5.85
C ALA A 43 -2.66 5.84 -6.18
N ASP A 44 -2.95 5.64 -7.47
CA ASP A 44 -4.01 4.71 -7.92
C ASP A 44 -3.70 3.28 -7.50
N ARG A 45 -2.44 2.84 -7.63
CA ARG A 45 -2.01 1.50 -7.20
C ARG A 45 -2.16 1.29 -5.70
N ILE A 46 -1.89 2.32 -4.90
CA ILE A 46 -2.11 2.28 -3.46
C ILE A 46 -3.62 2.18 -3.16
N ASP A 47 -4.45 2.95 -3.84
CA ASP A 47 -5.91 2.92 -3.67
C ASP A 47 -6.51 1.57 -4.02
N ASP A 48 -6.12 0.98 -5.16
CA ASP A 48 -6.56 -0.36 -5.56
C ASP A 48 -6.20 -1.40 -4.50
N ARG A 49 -4.97 -1.32 -3.98
CA ARG A 49 -4.50 -2.23 -2.93
C ARG A 49 -5.24 -2.04 -1.61
N ILE A 50 -5.55 -0.81 -1.22
CA ILE A 50 -6.41 -0.51 -0.06
C ILE A 50 -7.80 -1.13 -0.27
N GLY A 51 -8.39 -0.96 -1.45
CA GLY A 51 -9.70 -1.53 -1.79
C GLY A 51 -9.74 -3.04 -1.66
N VAL A 52 -8.72 -3.74 -2.16
CA VAL A 52 -8.59 -5.20 -2.04
C VAL A 52 -8.52 -5.63 -0.57
N ILE A 53 -7.68 -4.97 0.24
CA ILE A 53 -7.50 -5.34 1.66
C ILE A 53 -8.74 -5.02 2.49
N LYS A 54 -9.46 -3.92 2.19
CA LYS A 54 -10.76 -3.63 2.83
C LYS A 54 -11.77 -4.74 2.57
N GLY A 55 -11.82 -5.26 1.34
CA GLY A 55 -12.68 -6.40 1.00
C GLY A 55 -12.37 -7.66 1.79
N TRP A 56 -11.08 -7.95 2.03
CA TRP A 56 -10.68 -9.04 2.91
C TRP A 56 -11.04 -8.77 4.37
N ALA A 57 -10.83 -7.54 4.86
CA ALA A 57 -11.08 -7.21 6.26
C ALA A 57 -12.56 -7.38 6.60
N GLU A 58 -13.44 -6.90 5.70
CA GLU A 58 -14.88 -7.11 5.82
C GLU A 58 -15.27 -8.59 5.78
N LYS A 59 -14.57 -9.40 4.99
CA LYS A 59 -14.83 -10.85 4.92
C LYS A 59 -14.41 -11.53 6.22
N ASP A 60 -13.22 -11.24 6.72
CA ASP A 60 -12.70 -11.83 7.95
C ASP A 60 -13.52 -11.42 9.17
N GLU A 61 -14.01 -10.16 9.22
CA GLU A 61 -14.99 -9.73 10.23
C GLU A 61 -16.30 -10.53 10.17
N LYS A 62 -16.86 -10.74 8.97
CA LYS A 62 -18.08 -11.54 8.77
C LYS A 62 -17.90 -13.01 9.16
N GLU A 63 -16.68 -13.55 8.99
CA GLU A 63 -16.32 -14.91 9.36
C GLU A 63 -15.88 -15.05 10.83
N GLY A 64 -15.85 -13.95 11.60
CA GLY A 64 -15.44 -13.95 13.02
C GLY A 64 -13.93 -14.09 13.24
N LYS A 65 -13.11 -13.88 12.20
CA LYS A 65 -11.64 -13.93 12.24
C LYS A 65 -11.05 -12.59 12.66
N THR A 66 -11.32 -12.19 13.90
CA THR A 66 -10.95 -10.86 14.41
C THR A 66 -9.45 -10.56 14.33
N LEU A 67 -8.59 -11.55 14.49
CA LEU A 67 -7.14 -11.36 14.36
C LEU A 67 -6.72 -11.07 12.92
N ASP A 68 -7.31 -11.77 11.95
CA ASP A 68 -6.97 -11.59 10.54
C ASP A 68 -7.47 -10.21 10.05
N ALA A 69 -8.70 -9.84 10.44
CA ALA A 69 -9.24 -8.50 10.19
C ALA A 69 -8.36 -7.39 10.78
N ALA A 70 -7.84 -7.56 12.01
CA ALA A 70 -6.94 -6.58 12.62
C ALA A 70 -5.62 -6.44 11.84
N VAL A 71 -5.04 -7.56 11.39
CA VAL A 71 -3.83 -7.56 10.54
C VAL A 71 -4.08 -6.81 9.23
N GLU A 72 -5.28 -6.91 8.67
CA GLU A 72 -5.64 -6.21 7.44
C GLU A 72 -5.88 -4.71 7.66
N GLN A 73 -6.48 -4.32 8.79
CA GLN A 73 -6.58 -2.92 9.18
C GLN A 73 -5.20 -2.28 9.40
N ASP A 74 -4.25 -3.01 9.99
CA ASP A 74 -2.86 -2.54 10.15
C ASP A 74 -2.20 -2.29 8.78
N LYS A 75 -2.42 -3.18 7.81
CA LYS A 75 -1.93 -2.98 6.43
C LYS A 75 -2.58 -1.77 5.75
N ILE A 76 -3.88 -1.56 5.96
CA ILE A 76 -4.61 -0.40 5.42
C ILE A 76 -4.03 0.89 5.99
N ALA A 77 -3.82 0.97 7.31
CA ALA A 77 -3.26 2.16 7.95
C ALA A 77 -1.88 2.55 7.40
N VAL A 78 -1.02 1.55 7.14
CA VAL A 78 0.29 1.76 6.50
C VAL A 78 0.12 2.32 5.09
N LEU A 79 -0.78 1.76 4.28
CA LEU A 79 -1.03 2.23 2.92
C LEU A 79 -1.64 3.64 2.88
N GLU A 80 -2.54 3.97 3.81
CA GLU A 80 -3.11 5.32 3.92
C GLU A 80 -2.05 6.36 4.31
N ALA A 81 -1.11 5.99 5.20
CA ALA A 81 0.05 6.82 5.51
C ALA A 81 0.95 7.04 4.29
N MET A 82 1.23 5.98 3.53
CA MET A 82 2.01 6.04 2.28
C MET A 82 1.32 6.92 1.23
N LYS A 83 0.02 6.77 1.03
CA LYS A 83 -0.77 7.59 0.10
C LYS A 83 -0.68 9.07 0.45
N LYS A 84 -0.80 9.42 1.73
CA LYS A 84 -0.72 10.81 2.20
C LYS A 84 0.66 11.44 1.98
N ALA A 85 1.71 10.63 1.83
CA ALA A 85 3.07 11.08 1.60
C ALA A 85 3.39 11.36 0.13
N LEU A 86 2.57 10.87 -0.81
CA LEU A 86 2.65 11.17 -2.25
C LEU A 86 2.11 12.58 -2.54
#